data_AF-A0A935RNA6-F1
#
_entry.id   AF-A0A935RNA6-F1
#
_cell.length_a   1.000
_cell.length_b   1.000
_cell.length_c   1.000
_cell.angle_alpha   90.00
_cell.angle_beta   90.00
_cell.angle_gamma   90.00
#
_symmetry.space_group_name_H-M   'P 1'
#
loop_
_entity.id
_entity.type
_entity.pdbx_description
1 polymer ?
#
loop_
_entity_poly.entity_id
_entity_poly.type
_entity_poly.pdbx_seq_one_letter_code
_entity_poly.pdbx_strand_id
1 'polypeptide(L)' 'MIDDRRTAIYQAITEARSNDVVIIAGKGHENYQIVGSDKFHFDDREVAAEALAEIDANN' A
#
# COMPACT_ATOMS: atom_id res chain seq x y z
N MET A 1 7.11 11.95 7.79
CA MET A 1 6.25 10.90 8.37
C MET A 1 4.99 10.88 7.52
N ILE A 2 4.56 9.70 7.06
CA ILE A 2 3.34 9.53 6.27
C ILE A 2 2.39 8.73 7.14
N ASP A 3 1.30 9.35 7.57
CA ASP A 3 0.40 8.76 8.58
C ASP A 3 -0.73 7.94 7.93
N ASP A 4 -1.03 8.20 6.66
CA ASP A 4 -1.99 7.42 5.88
C ASP A 4 -1.33 6.20 5.24
N ARG A 5 -1.85 5.01 5.54
CA ARG A 5 -1.28 3.75 5.08
C ARG A 5 -1.37 3.59 3.56
N ARG A 6 -2.47 4.01 2.93
CA ARG A 6 -2.62 3.93 1.47
C ARG A 6 -1.56 4.79 0.78
N THR A 7 -1.41 6.03 1.24
CA THR A 7 -0.41 6.98 0.74
C THR A 7 1.00 6.43 0.90
N ALA A 8 1.33 5.83 2.04
CA ALA A 8 2.64 5.24 2.27
C ALA A 8 2.95 4.08 1.31
N ILE A 9 1.98 3.20 1.05
CA ILE A 9 2.13 2.10 0.09
C ILE A 9 2.33 2.65 -1.32
N TYR A 10 1.47 3.58 -1.76
CA TYR A 10 1.58 4.22 -3.07
C TYR A 10 2.93 4.88 -3.27
N GLN A 11 3.36 5.70 -2.30
CA GLN A 11 4.64 6.39 -2.39
C GLN A 11 5.83 5.42 -2.42
N ALA A 12 5.81 4.36 -1.61
CA ALA A 12 6.89 3.37 -1.63
C ALA A 12 7.01 2.64 -2.98
N ILE A 13 5.87 2.34 -3.62
CA ILE A 13 5.85 1.65 -4.92
C ILE A 13 6.26 2.62 -6.04
N THR A 14 5.78 3.87 -6.04
CA THR A 14 6.13 4.85 -7.08
C THR A 14 7.57 5.35 -6.99
N GLU A 15 8.17 5.35 -5.81
CA GLU A 15 9.58 5.70 -5.62
C GLU A 15 10.55 4.55 -5.93
N ALA A 16 10.06 3.30 -5.94
CA ALA A 16 10.88 2.13 -6.21
C ALA A 16 11.41 2.13 -7.64
N ARG A 17 12.69 1.75 -7.80
CA ARG A 17 13.33 1.63 -9.12
C ARG A 17 13.36 0.18 -9.56
N SER A 18 13.72 -0.02 -10.83
CA SER A 18 13.96 -1.36 -11.37
C SER A 18 14.96 -2.12 -10.50
N ASN A 19 14.61 -3.34 -10.12
CA ASN A 19 15.34 -4.25 -9.22
C ASN A 19 15.27 -3.93 -7.73
N ASP A 20 14.54 -2.89 -7.30
CA ASP A 20 14.24 -2.70 -5.89
C ASP A 20 13.15 -3.69 -5.42
N VAL A 21 13.12 -3.95 -4.11
CA VAL A 21 12.07 -4.75 -3.47
C VAL A 21 11.43 -3.90 -2.38
N VAL A 22 10.12 -3.71 -2.50
CA VAL A 22 9.30 -3.06 -1.46
C VAL A 22 8.65 -4.13 -0.59
N ILE A 23 8.82 -4.03 0.72
CA ILE A 23 8.19 -4.93 1.71
C ILE A 23 7.16 -4.14 2.51
N ILE A 24 5.89 -4.54 2.42
CA ILE A 24 4.81 -4.04 3.26
C ILE A 24 4.62 -5.03 4.41
N ALA A 25 4.86 -4.60 5.65
CA ALA A 25 4.87 -5.46 6.82
C ALA A 25 3.95 -4.95 7.94
N GLY A 26 3.57 -5.86 8.85
CA GLY A 26 2.85 -5.55 10.10
C GLY A 26 1.37 -5.96 10.12
N LYS A 27 0.73 -6.11 8.96
CA LYS A 27 -0.70 -6.45 8.85
C LYS A 27 -0.97 -7.92 8.49
N GLY A 28 -0.09 -8.53 7.70
CA GLY A 28 -0.23 -9.93 7.29
C GLY A 28 -1.44 -10.16 6.37
N HIS A 29 -2.32 -11.09 6.74
CA HIS A 29 -3.51 -11.46 5.94
C HIS A 29 -4.78 -10.69 6.33
N GLU A 30 -4.67 -9.73 7.26
CA GLU A 30 -5.80 -8.89 7.66
C GLU A 30 -6.24 -7.97 6.52
N ASN A 31 -7.55 -7.76 6.37
CA ASN A 31 -8.17 -6.95 5.32
C ASN A 31 -8.95 -5.75 5.87
N TYR A 32 -8.66 -5.34 7.11
CA TYR A 32 -9.26 -4.16 7.73
C TYR A 32 -8.23 -3.31 8.46
N GLN A 33 -8.48 -2.02 8.56
CA GLN A 33 -7.73 -1.10 9.41
C GLN A 33 -8.63 -0.60 10.55
N ILE A 34 -8.08 -0.58 11.76
CA ILE A 34 -8.74 0.04 12.91
C ILE A 34 -8.32 1.50 13.00
N VAL A 35 -9.29 2.41 13.03
CA VAL A 35 -9.07 3.83 13.30
C VAL A 35 -9.95 4.20 14.50
N GLY A 36 -9.33 4.51 15.63
CA GLY A 36 -10.04 4.63 16.90
C GLY A 36 -10.64 3.28 17.31
N SER A 37 -11.97 3.20 17.40
CA SER A 37 -12.73 1.97 17.69
C SER A 37 -13.28 1.28 16.45
N ASP A 38 -13.19 1.92 15.28
CA ASP A 38 -13.94 1.50 14.09
C ASP A 38 -13.05 0.71 13.14
N LYS A 39 -13.66 -0.30 12.49
CA LYS A 39 -13.02 -1.13 11.48
C LYS A 39 -13.43 -0.68 10.08
N PHE A 40 -12.45 -0.35 9.27
CA PHE A 40 -12.61 0.02 7.87
C PHE A 40 -12.00 -1.04 6.98
N HIS A 41 -12.64 -1.35 5.84
CA HIS A 41 -12.03 -2.23 4.83
C HIS A 41 -10.71 -1.63 4.35
N PHE A 42 -9.63 -2.40 4.45
CA PHE A 42 -8.30 -2.00 4.01
C PHE A 42 -7.41 -3.22 3.88
N ASP A 43 -7.00 -3.55 2.65
CA ASP A 43 -6.08 -4.64 2.35
C ASP A 43 -4.82 -4.08 1.66
N ASP A 44 -3.65 -4.32 2.26
CA ASP A 44 -2.37 -3.84 1.72
C ASP A 44 -2.12 -4.39 0.30
N ARG A 45 -2.63 -5.60 -0.01
CA ARG A 45 -2.45 -6.26 -1.30
C ARG A 45 -3.27 -5.59 -2.40
N GLU A 46 -4.50 -5.18 -2.08
CA GLU A 46 -5.37 -4.44 -3.01
C GLU A 46 -4.72 -3.10 -3.36
N VAL A 47 -4.31 -2.35 -2.34
CA VAL A 47 -3.67 -1.05 -2.52
C VAL A 47 -2.35 -1.16 -3.30
N ALA A 48 -1.53 -2.18 -3.03
CA ALA A 48 -0.30 -2.40 -3.77
C ALA A 48 -0.55 -2.76 -5.23
N ALA A 49 -1.56 -3.59 -5.51
CA ALA A 49 -1.95 -3.94 -6.88
C ALA A 49 -2.48 -2.74 -7.65
N GLU A 50 -3.29 -1.88 -7.01
CA GLU A 50 -3.77 -0.62 -7.58
C GLU A 50 -2.61 0.30 -7.98
N ALA A 51 -1.64 0.52 -7.08
CA ALA A 51 -0.48 1.36 -7.34
C ALA A 51 0.41 0.83 -8.48
N LEU A 52 0.63 -0.49 -8.54
CA LEU A 52 1.39 -1.12 -9.62
C LEU A 52 0.69 -0.96 -10.98
N ALA A 53 -0.62 -1.20 -11.03
CA ALA A 53 -1.39 -1.04 -12.27
C ALA A 53 -1.36 0.40 -12.80
N GLU A 54 -1.36 1.39 -11.90
CA GLU A 54 -1.26 2.80 -12.28
C GLU A 54 0.13 3.15 -12.86
N ILE A 55 1.21 2.59 -12.32
CA ILE A 55 2.56 2.78 -12.88
C ILE A 55 2.65 2.16 -14.27
N ASP A 56 2.12 0.95 -14.45
CA ASP A 56 2.10 0.27 -15.75
C ASP A 56 1.31 1.04 -16.81
N ALA A 57 0.22 1.71 -16.42
CA ALA A 57 -0.59 2.52 -17.33
C ALA A 57 0.07 3.85 -17.74
N ASN A 58 1.05 4.33 -16.96
CA ASN A 58 1.75 5.60 -17.17
C ASN A 58 3.12 5.46 -17.86
N ASN A 59 3.56 4.22 -18.13
CA ASN A 59 4.79 3.89 -18.85
C ASN A 59 4.52 3.59 -20.34
#